data_AF-A0A6G1HR76-F1
#
_entry.id   AF-A0A6G1HR76-F1
#
_cell.length_a   1.000
_cell.length_b   1.000
_cell.length_c   1.000
_cell.angle_alpha   90.00
_cell.angle_beta   90.00
_cell.angle_gamma   90.00
#
_symmetry.space_group_name_H-M   'P 1'
#
loop_
_entity.id
_entity.type
_entity.pdbx_description
1 polymer ?
#
loop_
_entity_poly.entity_id
_entity_poly.type
_entity_poly.pdbx_seq_one_letter_code
_entity_poly.pdbx_strand_id
1 'polypeptide(L)'
;MDISAADLVRLLLPKLPSITKSILLHALRLSDTSAKWDLRTALTMAILRCLVGTDTPHPMGKQQHNSIRDPGVKGRLWVSRLALPAPPEDDARATLFAAIEAMKLDGIETYTQPAILPVEAEWTGYRPNVAKDAPEPSISEAEKYESLLKDASGPTVILYFHGGAYFLMDPATHRNATARLAQLTKGRVLSVRYRLSPQNPFPAALLDGLVAYLSLLHPPPGAPHAAVKPENIVFAGDSAGGNLATALLQFLLQAQRANGGHPPPISFHGARIPLALPAGVSLNSPWMDVTRCLSSLVSNAKWDYLPPPTALEALRYTPDDIWPTKPPRVDVFCDGAAMTHPLVSPLAALDWTGAPPVYIVSGEEMLADEAQVVAARMARQGVVVEWEQWEAMPHCFAMVFQGTEINRRVFDTWSDFCVRVTTGQEVKPHGVWVEAKTWERKEVDVKGLTAMPDDEVLRQMREKRDERIRVGEEYLKKLAEEGVGKVQADHAKKGQAKHEVHAKEEEAKANGKAGETAKL
;
A
#
# COMPACT_ATOMS: atom_id res chain seq x y z
N MET A 1 -0.23 15.47 1.32
CA MET A 1 -0.39 16.43 0.20
C MET A 1 -0.49 17.83 0.79
N ASP A 2 0.57 18.63 0.72
CA ASP A 2 0.48 20.07 1.02
C ASP A 2 -0.06 20.79 -0.22
N ILE A 3 -1.37 20.71 -0.41
CA ILE A 3 -2.08 21.56 -1.37
C ILE A 3 -2.26 22.91 -0.67
N SER A 4 -1.87 24.01 -1.33
CA SER A 4 -2.10 25.34 -0.75
C SER A 4 -3.61 25.52 -0.46
N ALA A 5 -3.96 26.26 0.59
CA ALA A 5 -5.37 26.49 0.91
C ALA A 5 -6.15 27.07 -0.30
N ALA A 6 -5.49 27.90 -1.12
CA ALA A 6 -6.06 28.45 -2.34
C ALA A 6 -6.30 27.39 -3.43
N ASP A 7 -5.36 26.47 -3.63
CA ASP A 7 -5.49 25.39 -4.61
C ASP A 7 -6.51 24.34 -4.16
N LEU A 8 -6.58 24.07 -2.86
CA LEU A 8 -7.59 23.18 -2.29
C LEU A 8 -8.99 23.79 -2.46
N VAL A 9 -9.14 25.09 -2.21
CA VAL A 9 -10.39 25.81 -2.48
C VAL A 9 -10.75 25.75 -3.95
N ARG A 10 -9.81 26.01 -4.89
CA ARG A 10 -10.06 25.91 -6.34
C ARG A 10 -10.48 24.50 -6.77
N LEU A 11 -9.90 23.48 -6.17
CA LEU A 11 -10.20 22.08 -6.46
C LEU A 11 -11.56 21.64 -5.90
N LEU A 12 -11.93 22.12 -4.72
CA LEU A 12 -13.18 21.75 -4.05
C LEU A 12 -14.37 22.63 -4.44
N LEU A 13 -14.16 23.87 -4.91
CA LEU A 13 -15.23 24.80 -5.27
C LEU A 13 -16.25 24.20 -6.26
N PRO A 14 -15.83 23.51 -7.34
CA PRO A 14 -16.78 22.87 -8.27
C PRO A 14 -17.52 21.67 -7.65
N LYS A 15 -16.96 21.07 -6.59
CA LYS A 15 -17.49 19.88 -5.92
C LYS A 15 -18.35 20.22 -4.69
N LEU A 16 -18.42 21.49 -4.30
CA LEU A 16 -19.21 21.98 -3.16
C LEU A 16 -20.65 21.47 -3.13
N PRO A 17 -21.42 21.44 -4.25
CA PRO A 17 -22.79 20.92 -4.20
C PRO A 17 -22.86 19.45 -3.77
N SER A 18 -21.96 18.60 -4.27
CA SER A 18 -21.91 17.17 -3.93
C SER A 18 -21.48 16.95 -2.48
N ILE A 19 -20.46 17.69 -2.04
CA ILE A 19 -19.98 17.68 -0.65
C ILE A 19 -21.11 18.14 0.29
N THR A 20 -21.80 19.24 -0.04
CA THR A 20 -22.90 19.79 0.77
C THR A 20 -24.08 18.83 0.83
N LYS A 21 -24.46 18.19 -0.29
CA LYS A 21 -25.49 17.14 -0.32
C LYS A 21 -25.12 15.98 0.61
N SER A 22 -23.87 15.50 0.53
CA SER A 22 -23.38 14.39 1.36
C SER A 22 -23.43 14.74 2.86
N ILE A 23 -23.03 15.96 3.22
CA ILE A 23 -23.11 16.48 4.59
C ILE A 23 -24.56 16.55 5.06
N LEU A 24 -25.47 17.09 4.25
CA LEU A 24 -26.88 17.23 4.60
C LEU A 24 -27.54 15.86 4.82
N LEU A 25 -27.30 14.90 3.91
CA LEU A 25 -27.79 13.54 4.05
C LEU A 25 -27.23 12.88 5.32
N HIS A 26 -25.95 13.07 5.62
CA HIS A 26 -25.34 12.55 6.85
C HIS A 26 -25.96 13.18 8.12
N ALA A 27 -26.12 14.50 8.15
CA ALA A 27 -26.70 15.23 9.28
C ALA A 27 -28.16 14.84 9.54
N LEU A 28 -28.92 14.57 8.47
CA LEU A 28 -30.30 14.08 8.53
C LEU A 28 -30.40 12.57 8.79
N ARG A 29 -29.28 11.86 8.98
CA ARG A 29 -29.21 10.39 9.13
C ARG A 29 -29.81 9.62 7.95
N LEU A 30 -29.74 10.20 6.76
CA LEU A 30 -30.22 9.62 5.51
C LEU A 30 -29.11 8.94 4.71
N SER A 31 -27.85 9.05 5.13
CA SER A 31 -26.74 8.29 4.53
C SER A 31 -26.54 6.96 5.23
N ASP A 32 -26.24 5.90 4.46
CA ASP A 32 -25.93 4.55 4.98
C ASP A 32 -24.78 4.55 6.00
N THR A 33 -23.90 5.55 5.91
CA THR A 33 -22.72 5.69 6.77
C THR A 33 -22.98 6.47 8.06
N SER A 34 -24.11 7.18 8.20
CA SER A 34 -24.40 8.08 9.32
C SER A 34 -24.46 7.39 10.68
N ALA A 35 -24.82 6.10 10.69
CA ALA A 35 -24.82 5.29 11.91
C ALA A 35 -23.40 5.08 12.48
N LYS A 36 -22.37 5.06 11.62
CA LYS A 36 -20.99 4.68 11.98
C LYS A 36 -19.99 5.83 11.94
N TRP A 37 -20.14 6.78 11.02
CA TRP A 37 -19.26 7.93 10.92
C TRP A 37 -19.73 9.10 11.77
N ASP A 38 -18.76 9.88 12.26
CA ASP A 38 -19.00 11.24 12.69
C ASP A 38 -18.94 12.20 11.48
N LEU A 39 -19.36 13.45 11.70
CA LEU A 39 -19.39 14.45 10.65
C LEU A 39 -18.00 14.73 10.06
N ARG A 40 -16.95 14.70 10.89
CA ARG A 40 -15.56 14.92 10.44
C ARG A 40 -15.14 13.83 9.46
N THR A 41 -15.37 12.57 9.80
CA THR A 41 -15.06 11.42 8.95
C THR A 41 -15.85 11.49 7.65
N ALA A 42 -17.16 11.73 7.72
CA ALA A 42 -17.99 11.86 6.53
C ALA A 42 -17.52 12.98 5.58
N LEU A 43 -17.13 14.13 6.13
CA LEU A 43 -16.56 15.24 5.36
C LEU A 43 -15.23 14.87 4.71
N THR A 44 -14.31 14.26 5.47
CA THR A 44 -13.02 13.80 4.94
C THR A 44 -13.22 12.80 3.81
N MET A 45 -14.16 11.86 3.94
CA MET A 45 -14.47 10.88 2.89
C MET A 45 -15.08 11.52 1.65
N ALA A 46 -16.00 12.48 1.81
CA ALA A 46 -16.56 13.22 0.68
C ALA A 46 -15.48 13.98 -0.10
N ILE A 47 -14.52 14.60 0.61
CA ILE A 47 -13.38 15.29 0.00
C ILE A 47 -12.47 14.29 -0.72
N LEU A 48 -12.05 13.21 -0.07
CA LEU A 48 -11.16 12.22 -0.69
C LEU A 48 -11.78 11.57 -1.93
N ARG A 49 -13.07 11.23 -1.90
CA ARG A 49 -13.78 10.72 -3.09
C ARG A 49 -13.77 11.70 -4.25
N CYS A 50 -13.77 13.02 -3.98
CA CYS A 50 -13.63 14.02 -5.03
C CYS A 50 -12.20 14.12 -5.58
N LEU A 51 -11.19 13.90 -4.74
CA LEU A 51 -9.77 13.99 -5.12
C LEU A 51 -9.28 12.74 -5.87
N VAL A 52 -9.77 11.57 -5.47
CA VAL A 52 -9.40 10.26 -6.05
C VAL A 52 -10.38 9.81 -7.13
N GLY A 53 -11.60 10.34 -7.12
CA GLY A 53 -12.69 9.97 -8.02
C GLY A 53 -12.39 10.19 -9.50
N THR A 54 -13.13 9.46 -10.33
CA THR A 54 -12.83 9.31 -11.78
C THR A 54 -13.70 10.17 -12.70
N ASP A 55 -14.37 11.19 -12.16
CA ASP A 55 -15.26 12.06 -12.95
C ASP A 55 -14.52 12.79 -14.09
N THR A 56 -13.20 12.93 -13.98
CA THR A 56 -12.36 13.55 -15.01
C THR A 56 -11.03 12.81 -15.10
N PRO A 57 -10.77 12.06 -16.19
CA PRO A 57 -9.48 11.43 -16.42
C PRO A 57 -8.34 12.45 -16.41
N HIS A 58 -7.22 12.10 -15.76
CA HIS A 58 -6.02 12.94 -15.69
C HIS A 58 -4.79 12.19 -16.21
N PRO A 59 -3.78 12.90 -16.76
CA PRO A 59 -2.55 12.26 -17.21
C PRO A 59 -1.82 11.59 -16.05
N MET A 60 -1.38 10.35 -16.22
CA MET A 60 -0.72 9.57 -15.17
C MET A 60 0.59 10.22 -14.74
N GLY A 61 1.40 10.70 -15.69
CA GLY A 61 2.65 11.41 -15.43
C GLY A 61 2.44 12.70 -14.65
N LYS A 62 1.33 13.40 -14.89
CA LYS A 62 0.97 14.58 -14.07
C LYS A 62 0.62 14.19 -12.63
N GLN A 63 -0.15 13.12 -12.44
CA GLN A 63 -0.48 12.62 -11.10
C GLN A 63 0.79 12.17 -10.35
N GLN A 64 1.63 11.35 -11.00
CA GLN A 64 2.90 10.89 -10.47
C GLN A 64 3.80 12.07 -10.10
N HIS A 65 4.05 12.99 -11.03
CA HIS A 65 4.87 14.19 -10.79
C HIS A 65 4.38 15.01 -9.59
N ASN A 66 3.07 15.22 -9.45
CA ASN A 66 2.51 15.97 -8.33
C ASN A 66 2.64 15.21 -7.01
N SER A 67 2.50 13.89 -7.03
CA SER A 67 2.52 13.05 -5.84
C SER A 67 3.91 12.85 -5.24
N ILE A 68 4.98 13.03 -6.02
CA ILE A 68 6.38 12.86 -5.58
C ILE A 68 7.06 14.17 -5.14
N ARG A 69 6.33 15.29 -5.10
CA ARG A 69 6.90 16.58 -4.68
C ARG A 69 7.27 16.53 -3.20
N ASP A 70 8.54 16.84 -2.90
CA ASP A 70 9.01 16.98 -1.53
C ASP A 70 8.52 18.33 -0.95
N PRO A 71 7.65 18.34 0.10
CA PRO A 71 7.19 19.57 0.73
C PRO A 71 8.26 20.26 1.61
N GLY A 72 9.45 19.66 1.71
CA GLY A 72 10.52 20.06 2.61
C GLY A 72 10.43 19.37 3.97
N VAL A 73 11.49 19.51 4.77
CA VAL A 73 11.58 18.95 6.12
C VAL A 73 11.44 20.08 7.13
N LYS A 74 10.54 19.93 8.10
CA LYS A 74 10.32 20.91 9.17
C LYS A 74 9.97 20.23 10.48
N GLY A 75 10.25 20.92 11.58
CA GLY A 75 9.80 20.56 12.91
C GLY A 75 10.60 19.45 13.56
N ARG A 76 9.88 18.58 14.27
CA ARG A 76 10.42 17.51 15.12
C ARG A 76 10.79 16.26 14.32
N LEU A 77 11.48 16.48 13.21
CA LEU A 77 11.80 15.48 12.23
C LEU A 77 13.28 15.55 11.86
N TRP A 78 13.96 14.42 11.98
CA TRP A 78 15.24 14.17 11.31
C TRP A 78 14.97 13.48 9.98
N VAL A 79 15.58 13.98 8.92
CA VAL A 79 15.69 13.30 7.63
C VAL A 79 17.15 13.29 7.22
N SER A 80 17.68 12.11 6.91
CA SER A 80 19.00 11.95 6.29
C SER A 80 18.83 11.16 4.99
N ARG A 81 19.09 11.81 3.87
CA ARG A 81 18.94 11.26 2.51
C ARG A 81 20.21 10.52 2.11
N LEU A 82 20.06 9.36 1.49
CA LEU A 82 21.19 8.58 0.98
C LEU A 82 20.83 7.88 -0.33
N ALA A 83 21.86 7.63 -1.12
CA ALA A 83 21.80 6.77 -2.30
C ALA A 83 22.57 5.48 -2.00
N LEU A 84 21.89 4.34 -2.08
CA LEU A 84 22.46 3.02 -1.93
C LEU A 84 23.00 2.60 -3.30
N PRO A 85 24.33 2.51 -3.49
CA PRO A 85 24.89 2.12 -4.78
C PRO A 85 24.47 0.71 -5.17
N ALA A 86 24.29 0.49 -6.47
CA ALA A 86 24.14 -0.85 -7.03
C ALA A 86 25.39 -1.69 -6.68
N PRO A 87 25.22 -2.93 -6.17
CA PRO A 87 26.35 -3.83 -5.98
C PRO A 87 26.96 -4.18 -7.34
N PRO A 88 28.29 -4.41 -7.41
CA PRO A 88 28.92 -4.92 -8.62
C PRO A 88 28.53 -6.38 -8.91
N GLU A 89 28.08 -7.13 -7.90
CA GLU A 89 27.63 -8.52 -8.04
C GLU A 89 26.17 -8.63 -8.50
N ASP A 90 25.85 -9.69 -9.25
CA ASP A 90 24.49 -9.95 -9.77
C ASP A 90 23.69 -10.93 -8.89
N ASP A 91 24.29 -11.46 -7.82
CA ASP A 91 23.74 -12.54 -6.98
C ASP A 91 22.32 -12.21 -6.47
N ALA A 92 22.08 -10.98 -6.03
CA ALA A 92 20.77 -10.55 -5.53
C ALA A 92 19.70 -10.59 -6.63
N ARG A 93 20.02 -10.09 -7.84
CA ARG A 93 19.12 -10.10 -8.99
C ARG A 93 18.85 -11.52 -9.47
N ALA A 94 19.90 -12.32 -9.62
CA ALA A 94 19.81 -13.70 -10.06
C ALA A 94 18.95 -14.54 -9.09
N THR A 95 19.16 -14.38 -7.78
CA THR A 95 18.38 -15.08 -6.75
C THR A 95 16.91 -14.66 -6.79
N LEU A 96 16.61 -13.36 -6.94
CA LEU A 96 15.24 -12.88 -7.07
C LEU A 96 14.55 -13.49 -8.29
N PHE A 97 15.20 -13.49 -9.45
CA PHE A 97 14.58 -13.97 -10.67
C PHE A 97 14.42 -15.50 -10.71
N ALA A 98 15.32 -16.24 -10.08
CA ALA A 98 15.15 -17.67 -9.86
C ALA A 98 13.91 -17.95 -8.97
N ALA A 99 13.68 -17.14 -7.93
CA ALA A 99 12.50 -17.25 -7.10
C ALA A 99 11.21 -16.90 -7.87
N ILE A 100 11.21 -15.83 -8.68
CA ILE A 100 10.06 -15.48 -9.54
C ILE A 100 9.73 -16.66 -10.46
N GLU A 101 10.72 -17.22 -11.15
CA GLU A 101 10.46 -18.35 -12.05
C GLU A 101 9.90 -19.57 -11.32
N ALA A 102 10.46 -19.89 -10.14
CA ALA A 102 10.01 -21.03 -9.33
C ALA A 102 8.60 -20.86 -8.73
N MET A 103 8.07 -19.63 -8.68
CA MET A 103 6.79 -19.30 -8.06
C MET A 103 5.65 -19.08 -9.05
N LYS A 104 5.88 -19.25 -10.36
CA LYS A 104 4.82 -19.21 -11.36
C LYS A 104 3.75 -20.27 -11.06
N LEU A 105 2.49 -19.89 -11.19
CA LEU A 105 1.36 -20.78 -10.95
C LEU A 105 0.90 -21.48 -12.23
N ASP A 106 0.81 -20.72 -13.33
CA ASP A 106 0.19 -21.19 -14.56
C ASP A 106 1.18 -21.31 -15.72
N GLY A 107 2.40 -20.78 -15.56
CA GLY A 107 3.47 -20.79 -16.56
C GLY A 107 3.31 -19.73 -17.65
N ILE A 108 2.19 -18.98 -17.64
CA ILE A 108 1.93 -17.88 -18.58
C ILE A 108 2.53 -16.55 -18.10
N GLU A 109 2.92 -16.47 -16.83
CA GLU A 109 3.39 -15.24 -16.21
C GLU A 109 4.65 -14.70 -16.90
N THR A 110 4.55 -13.47 -17.40
CA THR A 110 5.66 -12.72 -18.04
C THR A 110 6.06 -11.54 -17.17
N TYR A 111 7.34 -11.19 -17.18
CA TYR A 111 7.86 -10.08 -16.39
C TYR A 111 9.13 -9.50 -17.03
N THR A 112 9.48 -8.28 -16.62
CA THR A 112 10.72 -7.64 -17.07
C THR A 112 11.89 -8.08 -16.19
N GLN A 113 13.11 -8.05 -16.73
CA GLN A 113 14.33 -8.35 -15.95
C GLN A 113 15.20 -7.10 -15.82
N PRO A 114 14.79 -6.11 -15.00
CA PRO A 114 15.53 -4.86 -14.87
C PRO A 114 16.91 -5.09 -14.25
N ALA A 115 17.88 -4.24 -14.61
CA ALA A 115 19.15 -4.17 -13.91
C ALA A 115 18.96 -3.63 -12.48
N ILE A 116 19.92 -3.94 -11.60
CA ILE A 116 20.05 -3.24 -10.33
C ILE A 116 20.55 -1.82 -10.61
N LEU A 117 19.85 -0.82 -10.05
CA LEU A 117 20.23 0.59 -10.13
C LEU A 117 20.47 1.11 -8.70
N PRO A 118 21.16 2.25 -8.54
CA PRO A 118 21.23 2.92 -7.24
C PRO A 118 19.83 3.18 -6.69
N VAL A 119 19.62 2.85 -5.41
CA VAL A 119 18.34 3.02 -4.73
C VAL A 119 18.41 4.23 -3.81
N GLU A 120 17.59 5.23 -4.07
CA GLU A 120 17.45 6.35 -3.14
C GLU A 120 16.62 5.94 -1.93
N ALA A 121 16.98 6.47 -0.77
CA ALA A 121 16.26 6.27 0.46
C ALA A 121 16.40 7.49 1.37
N GLU A 122 15.61 7.52 2.44
CA GLU A 122 15.82 8.47 3.53
C GLU A 122 15.65 7.80 4.88
N TRP A 123 16.61 8.06 5.77
CA TRP A 123 16.47 7.81 7.19
C TRP A 123 15.56 8.85 7.81
N THR A 124 14.53 8.40 8.51
CA THR A 124 13.61 9.22 9.29
C THR A 124 13.79 8.93 10.78
N GLY A 125 13.85 9.99 11.58
CA GLY A 125 13.93 9.92 13.04
C GLY A 125 13.16 11.03 13.73
N TYR A 126 12.90 10.85 15.03
CA TYR A 126 12.29 11.90 15.84
C TYR A 126 13.34 12.91 16.31
N ARG A 127 13.11 14.20 16.06
CA ARG A 127 13.98 15.28 16.53
C ARG A 127 13.37 15.91 17.79
N PRO A 128 13.84 15.58 19.00
CA PRO A 128 13.31 16.12 20.24
C PRO A 128 13.70 17.59 20.42
N ASN A 129 13.04 18.26 21.37
CA ASN A 129 13.43 19.59 21.88
C ASN A 129 13.49 20.73 20.84
N VAL A 130 12.75 20.62 19.74
CA VAL A 130 12.60 21.70 18.74
C VAL A 130 11.14 22.14 18.56
N ALA A 131 10.98 23.38 18.09
CA ALA A 131 9.68 23.94 17.71
C ALA A 131 9.04 23.13 16.56
N LYS A 132 7.71 23.18 16.44
CA LYS A 132 6.96 22.42 15.42
C LYS A 132 7.28 22.84 13.98
N ASP A 133 7.75 24.06 13.80
CA ASP A 133 8.09 24.72 12.55
C ASP A 133 9.60 24.97 12.39
N ALA A 134 10.42 24.38 13.27
CA ALA A 134 11.87 24.52 13.22
C ALA A 134 12.41 24.11 11.83
N PRO A 135 13.33 24.87 11.24
CA PRO A 135 13.87 24.54 9.93
C PRO A 135 14.69 23.24 9.97
N GLU A 136 14.81 22.60 8.81
CA GLU A 136 15.77 21.53 8.58
C GLU A 136 17.20 22.04 8.88
N PRO A 137 18.02 21.30 9.64
CA PRO A 137 19.39 21.70 9.89
C PRO A 137 20.24 21.72 8.63
N SER A 138 20.99 22.80 8.43
CA SER A 138 21.91 22.99 7.30
C SER A 138 23.27 22.33 7.55
N ILE A 139 23.25 21.03 7.84
CA ILE A 139 24.44 20.16 8.05
C ILE A 139 24.43 19.03 7.01
N SER A 140 25.53 18.29 6.88
CA SER A 140 25.62 17.18 5.92
C SER A 140 24.65 16.04 6.26
N GLU A 141 24.28 15.22 5.27
CA GLU A 141 23.37 14.08 5.50
C GLU A 141 23.97 13.05 6.49
N ALA A 142 25.30 12.90 6.52
CA ALA A 142 25.99 12.07 7.51
C ALA A 142 25.84 12.64 8.93
N GLU A 143 26.06 13.94 9.12
CA GLU A 143 25.87 14.60 10.43
C GLU A 143 24.40 14.59 10.87
N LYS A 144 23.44 14.69 9.93
CA LYS A 144 22.01 14.49 10.22
C LYS A 144 21.75 13.08 10.73
N TYR A 145 22.33 12.06 10.10
CA TYR A 145 22.16 10.67 10.54
C TYR A 145 22.82 10.39 11.90
N GLU A 146 24.02 10.92 12.14
CA GLU A 146 24.67 10.83 13.44
C GLU A 146 23.84 11.50 14.55
N SER A 147 23.23 12.66 14.25
CA SER A 147 22.36 13.36 15.19
C SER A 147 21.07 12.59 15.45
N LEU A 148 20.47 12.02 14.40
CA LEU A 148 19.35 11.10 14.50
C LEU A 148 19.68 9.91 15.40
N LEU A 149 20.85 9.29 15.25
CA LEU A 149 21.27 8.16 16.08
C LEU A 149 21.46 8.53 17.55
N LYS A 150 21.86 9.76 17.87
CA LYS A 150 21.95 10.23 19.26
C LYS A 150 20.57 10.34 19.91
N ASP A 151 19.54 10.67 19.12
CA ASP A 151 18.15 10.80 19.59
C ASP A 151 17.38 9.47 19.55
N ALA A 152 17.81 8.49 18.75
CA ALA A 152 17.25 7.15 18.66
C ALA A 152 17.88 6.22 19.73
N SER A 153 17.12 5.90 20.77
CA SER A 153 17.59 5.06 21.89
C SER A 153 17.20 3.59 21.79
N GLY A 154 16.32 3.22 20.86
CA GLY A 154 15.86 1.85 20.62
C GLY A 154 16.63 1.15 19.49
N PRO A 155 16.75 -0.19 19.52
CA PRO A 155 17.43 -0.96 18.48
C PRO A 155 16.61 -1.08 17.18
N THR A 156 15.29 -0.84 17.25
CA THR A 156 14.33 -1.04 16.16
C THR A 156 14.71 -0.23 14.91
N VAL A 157 14.86 -0.93 13.79
CA VAL A 157 15.00 -0.36 12.45
C VAL A 157 13.81 -0.81 11.62
N ILE A 158 13.02 0.14 11.13
CA ILE A 158 11.91 -0.17 10.22
C ILE A 158 12.37 0.08 8.79
N LEU A 159 12.32 -0.94 7.93
CA LEU A 159 12.43 -0.78 6.48
C LEU A 159 11.03 -0.51 5.94
N TYR A 160 10.78 0.75 5.54
CA TYR A 160 9.44 1.21 5.19
C TYR A 160 9.27 1.36 3.68
N PHE A 161 8.18 0.80 3.17
CA PHE A 161 7.72 0.95 1.80
C PHE A 161 6.43 1.76 1.81
N HIS A 162 6.40 2.86 1.07
CA HIS A 162 5.25 3.75 1.02
C HIS A 162 4.09 3.18 0.20
N GLY A 163 2.85 3.62 0.47
CA GLY A 163 1.71 3.35 -0.39
C GLY A 163 1.74 4.15 -1.71
N GLY A 164 0.64 4.10 -2.46
CA GLY A 164 0.51 4.85 -3.73
C GLY A 164 0.41 3.98 -4.98
N ALA A 165 -0.14 2.77 -4.86
CA ALA A 165 -0.46 1.88 -6.00
C ALA A 165 0.73 1.63 -6.96
N TYR A 166 1.97 1.64 -6.44
CA TYR A 166 3.24 1.52 -7.20
C TYR A 166 3.54 2.61 -8.23
N PHE A 167 2.66 3.59 -8.47
CA PHE A 167 2.89 4.66 -9.45
C PHE A 167 2.81 6.08 -8.87
N LEU A 168 2.45 6.22 -7.60
CA LEU A 168 2.32 7.49 -6.90
C LEU A 168 3.18 7.50 -5.63
N MET A 169 3.34 8.71 -5.08
CA MET A 169 3.88 8.99 -3.76
C MET A 169 5.38 8.68 -3.65
N ASP A 170 5.91 8.99 -2.47
CA ASP A 170 7.33 9.07 -2.20
C ASP A 170 7.60 8.90 -0.70
N PRO A 171 8.82 8.57 -0.24
CA PRO A 171 9.18 8.70 1.17
C PRO A 171 8.77 10.05 1.78
N ALA A 172 8.91 11.14 1.03
CA ALA A 172 8.58 12.48 1.50
C ALA A 172 7.10 12.64 1.90
N THR A 173 6.17 11.92 1.25
CA THR A 173 4.74 12.00 1.59
C THR A 173 4.39 11.20 2.85
N HIS A 174 5.27 10.28 3.29
CA HIS A 174 5.05 9.39 4.43
C HIS A 174 5.85 9.81 5.68
N ARG A 175 6.65 10.87 5.60
CA ARG A 175 7.46 11.39 6.73
C ARG A 175 6.69 11.55 8.03
N ASN A 176 5.43 11.98 8.01
CA ASN A 176 4.64 12.09 9.25
C ASN A 176 4.41 10.73 9.91
N ALA A 177 4.09 9.70 9.12
CA ALA A 177 3.89 8.34 9.61
C ALA A 177 5.21 7.74 10.09
N THR A 178 6.27 7.83 9.28
CA THR A 178 7.58 7.25 9.62
C THR A 178 8.23 7.96 10.80
N ALA A 179 8.05 9.29 10.94
CA ALA A 179 8.49 10.04 12.13
C ALA A 179 7.76 9.60 13.39
N ARG A 180 6.45 9.35 13.29
CA ARG A 180 5.65 8.87 14.42
C ARG A 180 6.06 7.46 14.84
N LEU A 181 6.32 6.57 13.88
CA LEU A 181 6.88 5.24 14.15
C LEU A 181 8.27 5.33 14.79
N ALA A 182 9.17 6.15 14.24
CA ALA A 182 10.50 6.38 14.83
C ALA A 182 10.40 6.90 16.28
N GLN A 183 9.50 7.85 16.52
CA GLN A 183 9.27 8.40 17.86
C GLN A 183 8.80 7.33 18.85
N LEU A 184 7.78 6.55 18.48
CA LEU A 184 7.14 5.59 19.38
C LEU A 184 8.03 4.37 19.65
N THR A 185 8.72 3.89 18.61
CA THR A 185 9.67 2.78 18.75
C THR A 185 10.99 3.22 19.40
N LYS A 186 11.22 4.54 19.52
CA LYS A 186 12.51 5.15 19.82
C LYS A 186 13.63 4.72 18.86
N GLY A 187 13.25 4.14 17.73
CA GLY A 187 14.13 3.61 16.71
C GLY A 187 14.29 4.58 15.55
N ARG A 188 14.52 4.01 14.37
CA ARG A 188 14.70 4.76 13.12
C ARG A 188 14.05 4.03 11.95
N VAL A 189 13.67 4.78 10.93
CA VAL A 189 13.00 4.23 9.74
C VAL A 189 13.86 4.50 8.52
N LEU A 190 14.15 3.49 7.71
CA LEU A 190 14.70 3.65 6.36
C LEU A 190 13.54 3.56 5.36
N SER A 191 13.13 4.70 4.81
CA SER A 191 12.08 4.76 3.79
C SER A 191 12.69 4.62 2.40
N VAL A 192 12.23 3.62 1.64
CA VAL A 192 12.77 3.31 0.31
C VAL A 192 12.04 4.12 -0.77
N ARG A 193 12.79 4.85 -1.60
CA ARG A 193 12.27 5.48 -2.83
C ARG A 193 12.37 4.48 -3.98
N TYR A 194 11.55 3.44 -3.92
CA TYR A 194 11.57 2.38 -4.93
C TYR A 194 11.08 2.91 -6.28
N ARG A 195 11.56 2.31 -7.38
CA ARG A 195 11.16 2.71 -8.72
C ARG A 195 9.66 2.54 -8.95
N LEU A 196 9.05 3.59 -9.49
CA LEU A 196 7.63 3.62 -9.78
C LEU A 196 7.32 3.00 -11.15
N SER A 197 6.16 2.37 -11.20
CA SER A 197 5.44 2.02 -12.42
C SER A 197 4.78 3.25 -13.04
N PRO A 198 4.43 3.24 -14.33
CA PRO A 198 4.59 2.14 -15.29
C PRO A 198 5.98 2.09 -15.97
N GLN A 199 6.88 3.03 -15.70
CA GLN A 199 8.21 3.04 -16.30
C GLN A 199 9.03 1.82 -15.86
N ASN A 200 8.83 1.39 -14.61
CA ASN A 200 9.49 0.25 -14.01
C ASN A 200 8.43 -0.71 -13.43
N PRO A 201 7.85 -1.61 -14.26
CA PRO A 201 6.89 -2.59 -13.78
C PRO A 201 7.56 -3.63 -12.87
N PHE A 202 6.75 -4.51 -12.28
CA PHE A 202 7.22 -5.71 -11.60
C PHE A 202 8.32 -6.41 -12.43
N PRO A 203 9.47 -6.80 -11.80
CA PRO A 203 9.78 -6.79 -10.37
C PRO A 203 10.67 -5.63 -9.89
N ALA A 204 10.71 -4.48 -10.57
CA ALA A 204 11.68 -3.41 -10.28
C ALA A 204 11.65 -2.89 -8.83
N ALA A 205 10.46 -2.58 -8.29
CA ALA A 205 10.32 -2.10 -6.91
C ALA A 205 10.74 -3.17 -5.88
N LEU A 206 10.49 -4.46 -6.17
CA LEU A 206 10.91 -5.59 -5.33
C LEU A 206 12.43 -5.74 -5.31
N LEU A 207 13.08 -5.56 -6.46
CA LEU A 207 14.54 -5.55 -6.54
C LEU A 207 15.14 -4.37 -5.74
N ASP A 208 14.53 -3.19 -5.80
CA ASP A 208 14.99 -2.02 -5.03
C ASP A 208 14.82 -2.25 -3.52
N GLY A 209 13.70 -2.86 -3.10
CA GLY A 209 13.48 -3.25 -1.71
C GLY A 209 14.48 -4.30 -1.21
N LEU A 210 14.86 -5.26 -2.05
CA LEU A 210 15.90 -6.23 -1.75
C LEU A 210 17.27 -5.56 -1.57
N VAL A 211 17.64 -4.64 -2.46
CA VAL A 211 18.89 -3.87 -2.35
C VAL A 211 18.91 -3.02 -1.07
N ALA A 212 17.78 -2.39 -0.72
CA ALA A 212 17.65 -1.64 0.52
C ALA A 212 17.82 -2.55 1.76
N TYR A 213 17.21 -3.73 1.75
CA TYR A 213 17.37 -4.69 2.85
C TYR A 213 18.81 -5.21 2.96
N LEU A 214 19.42 -5.64 1.86
CA LEU A 214 20.82 -6.07 1.84
C LEU A 214 21.77 -4.95 2.29
N SER A 215 21.49 -3.70 1.93
CA SER A 215 22.24 -2.55 2.42
C SER A 215 22.12 -2.35 3.93
N LEU A 216 20.96 -2.66 4.55
CA LEU A 216 20.86 -2.66 6.01
C LEU A 216 21.74 -3.75 6.64
N LEU A 217 21.74 -4.96 6.08
CA LEU A 217 22.53 -6.09 6.59
C LEU A 217 24.03 -5.89 6.40
N HIS A 218 24.42 -5.34 5.24
CA HIS A 218 25.81 -5.04 4.90
C HIS A 218 25.87 -3.69 4.18
N PRO A 219 26.14 -2.60 4.93
CA PRO A 219 26.15 -1.26 4.39
C PRO A 219 27.22 -1.10 3.30
N PRO A 220 26.87 -0.51 2.15
CA PRO A 220 27.86 -0.23 1.11
C PRO A 220 28.94 0.75 1.62
N PRO A 221 30.11 0.79 0.96
CA PRO A 221 31.14 1.77 1.26
C PRO A 221 30.59 3.21 1.26
N GLY A 222 30.83 3.94 2.35
CA GLY A 222 30.36 5.32 2.52
C GLY A 222 28.91 5.46 3.02
N ALA A 223 28.19 4.36 3.27
CA ALA A 223 26.90 4.43 3.96
C ALA A 223 27.06 5.03 5.37
N PRO A 224 26.15 5.90 5.82
CA PRO A 224 26.27 6.59 7.10
C PRO A 224 25.99 5.67 8.31
N HIS A 225 25.62 4.41 8.08
CA HIS A 225 25.18 3.49 9.12
C HIS A 225 26.02 2.22 9.20
N ALA A 226 26.09 1.65 10.40
CA ALA A 226 26.64 0.33 10.62
C ALA A 226 25.66 -0.78 10.17
N ALA A 227 26.18 -2.00 10.02
CA ALA A 227 25.37 -3.18 9.74
C ALA A 227 24.29 -3.36 10.81
N VAL A 228 23.06 -3.59 10.36
CA VAL A 228 21.91 -3.82 11.22
C VAL A 228 21.63 -5.32 11.26
N LYS A 229 21.52 -5.86 12.47
CA LYS A 229 21.17 -7.27 12.64
C LYS A 229 19.75 -7.54 12.13
N PRO A 230 19.48 -8.68 11.46
CA PRO A 230 18.13 -9.02 11.00
C PRO A 230 17.08 -8.99 12.12
N GLU A 231 17.45 -9.43 13.34
CA GLU A 231 16.60 -9.42 14.54
C GLU A 231 16.18 -8.02 15.01
N ASN A 232 16.77 -6.95 14.46
CA ASN A 232 16.41 -5.56 14.76
C ASN A 232 15.63 -4.90 13.61
N ILE A 233 15.36 -5.62 12.52
CA ILE A 233 14.70 -5.06 11.32
C ILE A 233 13.24 -5.51 11.28
N VAL A 234 12.34 -4.57 11.03
CA VAL A 234 10.93 -4.84 10.72
C VAL A 234 10.63 -4.33 9.32
N PHE A 235 10.04 -5.16 8.46
CA PHE A 235 9.47 -4.66 7.20
C PHE A 235 8.13 -4.02 7.50
N ALA A 236 7.92 -2.82 6.99
CA ALA A 236 6.64 -2.15 7.16
C ALA A 236 6.20 -1.44 5.88
N GLY A 237 4.90 -1.25 5.75
CA GLY A 237 4.37 -0.46 4.67
C GLY A 237 2.85 -0.42 4.68
N ASP A 238 2.32 0.48 3.88
CA ASP A 238 0.89 0.67 3.72
C ASP A 238 0.45 0.46 2.28
N SER A 239 -0.76 -0.06 2.04
CA SER A 239 -1.29 -0.24 0.68
C SER A 239 -0.33 -1.04 -0.21
N ALA A 240 0.09 -0.47 -1.35
CA ALA A 240 1.13 -1.02 -2.23
C ALA A 240 2.50 -1.22 -1.54
N GLY A 241 2.85 -0.41 -0.55
CA GLY A 241 4.04 -0.64 0.26
C GLY A 241 3.88 -1.84 1.19
N GLY A 242 2.66 -2.08 1.67
CA GLY A 242 2.31 -3.31 2.38
C GLY A 242 2.40 -4.55 1.49
N ASN A 243 1.99 -4.43 0.21
CA ASN A 243 2.25 -5.46 -0.80
C ASN A 243 3.76 -5.73 -0.92
N LEU A 244 4.56 -4.67 -1.13
CA LEU A 244 6.00 -4.77 -1.35
C LEU A 244 6.72 -5.43 -0.16
N ALA A 245 6.38 -5.04 1.08
CA ALA A 245 6.90 -5.68 2.29
C ALA A 245 6.59 -7.18 2.32
N THR A 246 5.36 -7.54 1.95
CA THR A 246 4.85 -8.92 1.97
C THR A 246 5.45 -9.77 0.85
N ALA A 247 5.59 -9.21 -0.35
CA ALA A 247 6.25 -9.83 -1.49
C ALA A 247 7.75 -10.05 -1.20
N LEU A 248 8.41 -9.08 -0.56
CA LEU A 248 9.79 -9.24 -0.13
C LEU A 248 9.92 -10.37 0.89
N LEU A 249 9.05 -10.44 1.90
CA LEU A 249 9.00 -11.57 2.84
C LEU A 249 8.83 -12.90 2.09
N GLN A 250 7.86 -12.99 1.18
CA GLN A 250 7.59 -14.23 0.46
C GLN A 250 8.76 -14.66 -0.43
N PHE A 251 9.45 -13.70 -1.05
CA PHE A 251 10.70 -13.96 -1.77
C PHE A 251 11.76 -14.57 -0.84
N LEU A 252 11.98 -13.99 0.34
CA LEU A 252 12.97 -14.51 1.30
C LEU A 252 12.64 -15.94 1.73
N LEU A 253 11.36 -16.24 2.01
CA LEU A 253 10.90 -17.58 2.35
C LEU A 253 11.16 -18.57 1.21
N GLN A 254 10.82 -18.19 -0.02
CA GLN A 254 11.07 -19.04 -1.19
C GLN A 254 12.58 -19.28 -1.39
N ALA A 255 13.40 -18.25 -1.24
CA ALA A 255 14.85 -18.36 -1.38
C ALA A 255 15.45 -19.29 -0.31
N GLN A 256 14.93 -19.26 0.92
CA GLN A 256 15.33 -20.20 1.98
C GLN A 256 14.89 -21.63 1.68
N ARG A 257 13.67 -21.84 1.20
CA ARG A 257 13.19 -23.18 0.81
C ARG A 257 14.04 -23.79 -0.30
N ALA A 258 14.39 -22.99 -1.32
CA ALA A 258 15.29 -23.40 -2.39
C ALA A 258 16.70 -23.78 -1.89
N ASN A 259 17.09 -23.28 -0.71
CA ASN A 259 18.35 -23.56 -0.04
C ASN A 259 18.18 -24.45 1.21
N GLY A 260 17.27 -25.43 1.14
CA GLY A 260 17.10 -26.45 2.18
C GLY A 260 16.56 -25.93 3.51
N GLY A 261 15.85 -24.80 3.49
CA GLY A 261 15.30 -24.15 4.69
C GLY A 261 16.28 -23.21 5.39
N HIS A 262 17.42 -22.89 4.77
CA HIS A 262 18.44 -22.01 5.34
C HIS A 262 18.62 -20.73 4.52
N PRO A 263 18.98 -19.59 5.15
CA PRO A 263 19.35 -18.35 4.44
C PRO A 263 20.40 -18.61 3.34
N PRO A 264 20.09 -18.37 2.06
CA PRO A 264 21.10 -18.51 1.01
C PRO A 264 22.16 -17.41 1.17
N PRO A 265 23.44 -17.71 0.91
CA PRO A 265 24.48 -16.70 0.92
C PRO A 265 24.43 -15.84 -0.34
N ILE A 266 24.44 -14.52 -0.19
CA ILE A 266 24.43 -13.52 -1.27
C ILE A 266 25.73 -12.73 -1.25
N SER A 267 26.39 -12.62 -2.39
CA SER A 267 27.52 -11.70 -2.56
C SER A 267 26.98 -10.28 -2.77
N PHE A 268 27.41 -9.34 -1.93
CA PHE A 268 26.92 -7.96 -1.92
C PHE A 268 28.02 -7.02 -1.42
N HIS A 269 28.49 -6.12 -2.28
CA HIS A 269 29.55 -5.15 -1.99
C HIS A 269 30.85 -5.79 -1.45
N GLY A 270 31.27 -6.89 -2.06
CA GLY A 270 32.50 -7.61 -1.73
C GLY A 270 32.41 -8.52 -0.50
N ALA A 271 31.25 -8.62 0.16
CA ALA A 271 31.01 -9.54 1.26
C ALA A 271 29.99 -10.62 0.87
N ARG A 272 30.11 -11.80 1.49
CA ARG A 272 29.13 -12.88 1.34
C ARG A 272 28.30 -12.97 2.61
N ILE A 273 27.03 -12.58 2.54
CA ILE A 273 26.14 -12.45 3.70
C ILE A 273 24.91 -13.37 3.59
N PRO A 274 24.38 -13.89 4.71
CA PRO A 274 23.16 -14.68 4.70
C PRO A 274 21.94 -13.80 4.41
N LEU A 275 21.08 -14.22 3.49
CA LEU A 275 19.79 -13.59 3.21
C LEU A 275 18.76 -14.02 4.28
N ALA A 276 18.94 -13.47 5.49
CA ALA A 276 18.12 -13.77 6.66
C ALA A 276 16.71 -13.17 6.55
N LEU A 277 15.79 -13.63 7.41
CA LEU A 277 14.48 -13.00 7.59
C LEU A 277 14.58 -11.81 8.54
N PRO A 278 13.71 -10.79 8.41
CA PRO A 278 13.57 -9.73 9.41
C PRO A 278 12.96 -10.27 10.72
N ALA A 279 12.99 -9.46 11.78
CA ALA A 279 12.36 -9.77 13.06
C ALA A 279 10.84 -9.91 12.97
N GLY A 280 10.21 -9.19 12.04
CA GLY A 280 8.77 -9.21 11.81
C GLY A 280 8.35 -8.37 10.61
N VAL A 281 7.06 -8.44 10.27
CA VAL A 281 6.44 -7.63 9.22
C VAL A 281 5.21 -6.92 9.79
N SER A 282 5.05 -5.63 9.53
CA SER A 282 3.94 -4.84 10.06
C SER A 282 3.25 -4.01 8.97
N LEU A 283 1.97 -4.28 8.74
CA LEU A 283 1.26 -3.87 7.54
C LEU A 283 0.04 -3.02 7.88
N ASN A 284 -0.17 -1.95 7.12
CA ASN A 284 -1.36 -1.11 7.24
C ASN A 284 -2.16 -1.09 5.93
N SER A 285 -3.38 -1.62 5.96
CA SER A 285 -4.26 -1.70 4.80
C SER A 285 -3.53 -2.29 3.57
N PRO A 286 -2.82 -3.44 3.70
CA PRO A 286 -1.93 -3.92 2.63
C PRO A 286 -2.73 -4.36 1.40
N TRP A 287 -2.24 -3.98 0.22
CA TRP A 287 -2.82 -4.41 -1.05
C TRP A 287 -2.30 -5.80 -1.43
N MET A 288 -3.13 -6.83 -1.42
CA MET A 288 -2.69 -8.23 -1.59
C MET A 288 -3.11 -8.87 -2.93
N ASP A 289 -4.07 -8.28 -3.65
CA ASP A 289 -4.58 -8.81 -4.92
C ASP A 289 -4.65 -7.75 -6.02
N VAL A 290 -3.74 -7.85 -7.00
CA VAL A 290 -3.74 -7.01 -8.19
C VAL A 290 -4.90 -7.37 -9.12
N THR A 291 -5.39 -8.60 -9.13
CA THR A 291 -6.53 -8.99 -9.98
C THR A 291 -7.82 -8.27 -9.55
N ARG A 292 -7.95 -8.00 -8.24
CA ARG A 292 -9.10 -7.39 -7.57
C ARG A 292 -10.37 -8.21 -7.79
N CYS A 293 -10.34 -9.44 -7.28
CA CYS A 293 -11.39 -10.43 -7.50
C CYS A 293 -12.40 -10.57 -6.34
N LEU A 294 -12.04 -10.17 -5.11
CA LEU A 294 -12.84 -10.47 -3.91
C LEU A 294 -13.99 -9.49 -3.65
N SER A 295 -14.98 -9.95 -2.88
CA SER A 295 -16.28 -9.29 -2.69
C SER A 295 -16.24 -7.96 -1.94
N SER A 296 -15.28 -7.76 -1.03
CA SER A 296 -15.14 -6.51 -0.25
C SER A 296 -15.00 -5.28 -1.14
N LEU A 297 -14.48 -5.44 -2.35
CA LEU A 297 -14.38 -4.38 -3.36
C LEU A 297 -15.75 -3.76 -3.71
N VAL A 298 -16.83 -4.51 -3.52
CA VAL A 298 -18.20 -4.03 -3.75
C VAL A 298 -18.92 -3.81 -2.43
N SER A 299 -18.89 -4.78 -1.50
CA SER A 299 -19.66 -4.69 -0.25
C SER A 299 -19.18 -3.55 0.66
N ASN A 300 -17.88 -3.26 0.65
CA ASN A 300 -17.26 -2.26 1.52
C ASN A 300 -17.00 -0.92 0.82
N ALA A 301 -17.35 -0.79 -0.47
CA ALA A 301 -17.14 0.44 -1.23
C ALA A 301 -17.77 1.69 -0.58
N LYS A 302 -18.89 1.51 0.14
CA LYS A 302 -19.55 2.59 0.90
C LYS A 302 -18.70 3.17 2.03
N TRP A 303 -17.74 2.41 2.55
CA TRP A 303 -16.80 2.83 3.60
C TRP A 303 -15.52 3.43 3.05
N ASP A 304 -15.27 3.30 1.75
CA ASP A 304 -13.97 3.62 1.16
C ASP A 304 -14.01 4.87 0.27
N TYR A 305 -12.85 5.50 0.08
CA TYR A 305 -12.65 6.56 -0.90
C TYR A 305 -11.97 6.05 -2.18
N LEU A 306 -11.42 4.83 -2.17
CA LEU A 306 -10.90 4.21 -3.38
C LEU A 306 -12.04 4.03 -4.40
N PRO A 307 -11.74 4.24 -5.70
CA PRO A 307 -12.74 4.03 -6.73
C PRO A 307 -13.01 2.53 -6.88
N PRO A 308 -14.29 2.09 -6.96
CA PRO A 308 -14.64 0.70 -7.23
C PRO A 308 -13.94 0.15 -8.48
N PRO A 309 -13.65 -1.16 -8.53
CA PRO A 309 -13.04 -1.77 -9.71
C PRO A 309 -13.89 -1.51 -10.95
N THR A 310 -13.23 -1.18 -12.07
CA THR A 310 -13.88 -1.16 -13.38
C THR A 310 -13.10 -2.07 -14.32
N ALA A 311 -13.80 -2.70 -15.27
CA ALA A 311 -13.15 -3.56 -16.26
C ALA A 311 -12.16 -2.81 -17.17
N LEU A 312 -12.20 -1.47 -17.16
CA LEU A 312 -11.39 -0.60 -18.01
C LEU A 312 -10.55 0.37 -17.16
N GLU A 313 -9.77 -0.16 -16.23
CA GLU A 313 -8.87 0.68 -15.41
C GLU A 313 -7.91 1.51 -16.25
N ALA A 314 -7.45 0.95 -17.37
CA ALA A 314 -6.56 1.61 -18.32
C ALA A 314 -7.18 2.89 -18.94
N LEU A 315 -8.52 3.00 -18.97
CA LEU A 315 -9.25 4.18 -19.45
C LEU A 315 -9.36 5.31 -18.41
N ARG A 316 -8.94 5.07 -17.15
CA ARG A 316 -8.98 6.11 -16.10
C ARG A 316 -8.00 7.25 -16.36
N TYR A 317 -7.00 7.05 -17.21
CA TYR A 317 -5.92 8.01 -17.45
C TYR A 317 -5.95 8.53 -18.88
N THR A 318 -5.82 9.84 -19.05
CA THR A 318 -5.54 10.41 -20.37
C THR A 318 -4.11 10.07 -20.78
N PRO A 319 -3.83 9.84 -22.08
CA PRO A 319 -2.48 9.59 -22.53
C PRO A 319 -1.52 10.72 -22.21
N ASP A 320 -0.28 10.33 -21.96
CA ASP A 320 0.89 11.20 -21.85
C ASP A 320 2.16 10.41 -22.15
N ASP A 321 3.31 10.94 -21.75
CA ASP A 321 4.62 10.36 -22.04
C ASP A 321 4.85 9.01 -21.37
N ILE A 322 4.10 8.67 -20.32
CA ILE A 322 4.31 7.44 -19.53
C ILE A 322 3.14 6.46 -19.63
N TRP A 323 1.96 6.90 -20.09
CA TRP A 323 0.78 6.07 -20.26
C TRP A 323 0.00 6.35 -21.57
N PRO A 324 -0.50 5.34 -22.30
CA PRO A 324 -0.20 3.92 -22.14
C PRO A 324 1.29 3.63 -22.41
N THR A 325 1.78 2.53 -21.86
CA THR A 325 3.18 2.13 -22.05
C THR A 325 3.49 1.76 -23.49
N LYS A 326 4.79 1.66 -23.81
CA LYS A 326 5.30 1.18 -25.09
C LYS A 326 6.29 0.04 -24.82
N PRO A 327 5.95 -1.23 -25.11
CA PRO A 327 4.65 -1.70 -25.62
C PRO A 327 3.51 -1.50 -24.60
N PRO A 328 2.24 -1.42 -25.06
CA PRO A 328 1.11 -1.20 -24.16
C PRO A 328 0.88 -2.37 -23.21
N ARG A 329 0.47 -2.06 -21.97
CA ARG A 329 0.11 -3.04 -20.94
C ARG A 329 -1.30 -2.78 -20.41
N VAL A 330 -1.94 -3.86 -19.98
CA VAL A 330 -3.29 -3.83 -19.41
C VAL A 330 -3.33 -3.39 -17.94
N ASP A 331 -2.19 -3.46 -17.26
CA ASP A 331 -2.01 -3.06 -15.87
C ASP A 331 -0.80 -2.11 -15.72
N VAL A 332 -0.89 -1.20 -14.75
CA VAL A 332 0.15 -0.18 -14.51
C VAL A 332 1.39 -0.83 -13.88
N PHE A 333 1.17 -1.69 -12.89
CA PHE A 333 2.20 -2.26 -12.03
C PHE A 333 2.92 -3.44 -12.67
N CYS A 334 2.19 -4.32 -13.37
CA CYS A 334 2.75 -5.57 -13.87
C CYS A 334 2.31 -5.87 -15.31
N ASP A 335 2.91 -6.91 -15.91
CA ASP A 335 2.30 -7.55 -17.07
C ASP A 335 0.97 -8.19 -16.64
N GLY A 336 -0.03 -8.16 -17.51
CA GLY A 336 -1.34 -8.73 -17.20
C GLY A 336 -1.26 -10.21 -16.86
N ALA A 337 -0.37 -10.96 -17.52
CA ALA A 337 -0.18 -12.38 -17.23
C ALA A 337 0.40 -12.63 -15.83
N ALA A 338 1.13 -11.66 -15.25
CA ALA A 338 1.73 -11.77 -13.93
C ALA A 338 0.81 -11.35 -12.77
N MET A 339 -0.43 -10.90 -13.01
CA MET A 339 -1.32 -10.44 -11.92
C MET A 339 -1.59 -11.51 -10.86
N THR A 340 -1.51 -12.80 -11.20
CA THR A 340 -1.69 -13.93 -10.27
C THR A 340 -0.37 -14.41 -9.66
N HIS A 341 0.78 -13.86 -10.05
CA HIS A 341 2.06 -14.29 -9.53
C HIS A 341 2.15 -13.98 -8.01
N PRO A 342 2.60 -14.91 -7.15
CA PRO A 342 2.63 -14.70 -5.69
C PRO A 342 3.47 -13.51 -5.20
N LEU A 343 4.45 -13.05 -5.99
CA LEU A 343 5.25 -11.85 -5.71
C LEU A 343 4.67 -10.55 -6.31
N VAL A 344 3.55 -10.64 -7.04
CA VAL A 344 2.74 -9.51 -7.53
C VAL A 344 1.50 -9.36 -6.67
N SER A 345 0.81 -10.48 -6.44
CA SER A 345 -0.36 -10.61 -5.57
C SER A 345 -0.06 -11.63 -4.48
N PRO A 346 0.43 -11.20 -3.30
CA PRO A 346 0.65 -12.10 -2.16
C PRO A 346 -0.57 -12.94 -1.77
N LEU A 347 -1.79 -12.53 -2.14
CA LEU A 347 -3.00 -13.35 -2.01
C LEU A 347 -2.84 -14.74 -2.64
N ALA A 348 -2.07 -14.88 -3.72
CA ALA A 348 -1.82 -16.14 -4.42
C ALA A 348 -0.76 -17.04 -3.76
N ALA A 349 -0.01 -16.54 -2.76
CA ALA A 349 1.00 -17.34 -2.08
C ALA A 349 0.36 -18.35 -1.12
N LEU A 350 0.63 -19.63 -1.36
CA LEU A 350 0.02 -20.74 -0.60
C LEU A 350 0.82 -21.20 0.61
N ASP A 351 2.12 -20.90 0.71
CA ASP A 351 2.97 -21.36 1.80
C ASP A 351 3.75 -20.20 2.43
N TRP A 352 3.41 -19.91 3.69
CA TRP A 352 4.02 -18.92 4.59
C TRP A 352 4.77 -19.57 5.75
N THR A 353 4.95 -20.89 5.74
CA THR A 353 5.69 -21.61 6.77
C THR A 353 7.10 -21.04 6.90
N GLY A 354 7.51 -20.73 8.14
CA GLY A 354 8.79 -20.11 8.46
C GLY A 354 8.77 -18.57 8.49
N ALA A 355 7.65 -17.93 8.16
CA ALA A 355 7.52 -16.48 8.29
C ALA A 355 7.77 -16.00 9.74
N PRO A 356 8.40 -14.83 9.94
CA PRO A 356 8.46 -14.19 11.25
C PRO A 356 7.06 -13.69 11.66
N PRO A 357 6.86 -13.22 12.90
CA PRO A 357 5.58 -12.64 13.30
C PRO A 357 5.11 -11.53 12.37
N VAL A 358 3.80 -11.45 12.13
CA VAL A 358 3.16 -10.50 11.23
C VAL A 358 2.07 -9.71 11.96
N TYR A 359 2.11 -8.39 11.87
CA TYR A 359 1.04 -7.49 12.29
C TYR A 359 0.30 -6.96 11.06
N ILE A 360 -1.03 -6.99 11.09
CA ILE A 360 -1.87 -6.43 10.03
C ILE A 360 -2.99 -5.61 10.65
N VAL A 361 -3.05 -4.33 10.28
CA VAL A 361 -4.18 -3.46 10.61
C VAL A 361 -4.91 -3.04 9.33
N SER A 362 -6.24 -3.10 9.33
CA SER A 362 -7.07 -2.77 8.17
C SER A 362 -8.38 -2.11 8.62
N GLY A 363 -9.02 -1.37 7.72
CA GLY A 363 -10.40 -0.93 7.92
C GLY A 363 -11.43 -2.01 7.54
N GLU A 364 -12.70 -1.69 7.64
CA GLU A 364 -13.77 -2.36 6.89
C GLU A 364 -13.78 -1.80 5.45
N GLU A 365 -12.61 -1.86 4.82
CA GLU A 365 -12.27 -1.23 3.56
C GLU A 365 -12.47 -2.18 2.38
N MET A 366 -12.30 -1.67 1.15
CA MET A 366 -12.43 -2.49 -0.06
C MET A 366 -11.39 -3.61 -0.16
N LEU A 367 -10.20 -3.41 0.43
CA LEU A 367 -9.09 -4.37 0.45
C LEU A 367 -9.12 -5.33 1.66
N ALA A 368 -10.22 -5.33 2.43
CA ALA A 368 -10.29 -6.12 3.66
C ALA A 368 -10.20 -7.64 3.41
N ASP A 369 -10.96 -8.18 2.44
CA ASP A 369 -11.05 -9.64 2.24
C ASP A 369 -9.68 -10.24 1.87
N GLU A 370 -8.90 -9.55 1.04
CA GLU A 370 -7.59 -10.04 0.59
C GLU A 370 -6.57 -10.10 1.75
N ALA A 371 -6.60 -9.12 2.66
CA ALA A 371 -5.78 -9.12 3.87
C ALA A 371 -6.24 -10.21 4.85
N GLN A 372 -7.56 -10.41 5.01
CA GLN A 372 -8.13 -11.46 5.85
C GLN A 372 -7.74 -12.86 5.36
N VAL A 373 -7.77 -13.11 4.05
CA VAL A 373 -7.37 -14.39 3.46
C VAL A 373 -5.90 -14.70 3.75
N VAL A 374 -5.00 -13.74 3.50
CA VAL A 374 -3.56 -13.91 3.76
C VAL A 374 -3.30 -14.13 5.26
N ALA A 375 -3.92 -13.32 6.13
CA ALA A 375 -3.79 -13.44 7.59
C ALA A 375 -4.26 -14.81 8.10
N ALA A 376 -5.45 -15.26 7.68
CA ALA A 376 -5.99 -16.55 8.06
C ALA A 376 -5.11 -17.70 7.58
N ARG A 377 -4.58 -17.61 6.36
CA ARG A 377 -3.67 -18.62 5.80
C ARG A 377 -2.38 -18.72 6.62
N MET A 378 -1.73 -17.60 6.88
CA MET A 378 -0.54 -17.52 7.75
C MET A 378 -0.82 -18.14 9.12
N ALA A 379 -1.92 -17.75 9.77
CA ALA A 379 -2.28 -18.26 11.10
C ALA A 379 -2.56 -19.77 11.11
N ARG A 380 -3.21 -20.31 10.06
CA ARG A 380 -3.44 -21.76 9.91
C ARG A 380 -2.13 -22.54 9.74
N GLN A 381 -1.11 -21.90 9.17
CA GLN A 381 0.22 -22.47 8.95
C GLN A 381 1.15 -22.30 10.16
N GLY A 382 0.64 -21.77 11.28
CA GLY A 382 1.40 -21.61 12.52
C GLY A 382 2.24 -20.34 12.60
N VAL A 383 2.09 -19.41 11.65
CA VAL A 383 2.69 -18.07 11.75
C VAL A 383 1.97 -17.29 12.85
N VAL A 384 2.73 -16.57 13.67
CA VAL A 384 2.17 -15.64 14.67
C VAL A 384 1.63 -14.43 13.94
N VAL A 385 0.30 -14.27 13.95
CA VAL A 385 -0.38 -13.13 13.32
C VAL A 385 -1.12 -12.31 14.38
N GLU A 386 -0.80 -11.03 14.44
CA GLU A 386 -1.58 -10.01 15.15
C GLU A 386 -2.46 -9.25 14.15
N TRP A 387 -3.77 -9.37 14.29
CA TRP A 387 -4.77 -8.81 13.40
C TRP A 387 -5.60 -7.74 14.10
N GLU A 388 -5.79 -6.59 13.46
CA GLU A 388 -6.65 -5.52 13.94
C GLU A 388 -7.50 -4.96 12.80
N GLN A 389 -8.83 -5.10 12.89
CA GLN A 389 -9.75 -4.55 11.90
C GLN A 389 -10.70 -3.51 12.50
N TRP A 390 -10.82 -2.36 11.85
CA TRP A 390 -11.62 -1.23 12.34
C TRP A 390 -12.92 -1.07 11.56
N GLU A 391 -14.04 -1.19 12.26
CA GLU A 391 -15.38 -1.06 11.68
C GLU A 391 -15.56 0.27 10.94
N ALA A 392 -16.13 0.20 9.74
CA ALA A 392 -16.40 1.33 8.86
C ALA A 392 -15.20 2.25 8.55
N MET A 393 -13.95 1.84 8.83
CA MET A 393 -12.78 2.65 8.47
C MET A 393 -12.36 2.45 7.00
N PRO A 394 -11.96 3.51 6.29
CA PRO A 394 -11.54 3.47 4.90
C PRO A 394 -10.12 2.91 4.73
N HIS A 395 -9.69 2.76 3.48
CA HIS A 395 -8.32 2.43 3.14
C HIS A 395 -7.29 3.38 3.72
N CYS A 396 -6.22 2.84 4.32
CA CYS A 396 -5.13 3.63 4.91
C CYS A 396 -5.61 4.66 5.95
N PHE A 397 -6.70 4.37 6.69
CA PHE A 397 -7.33 5.31 7.61
C PHE A 397 -6.36 5.90 8.66
N ALA A 398 -5.34 5.14 9.09
CA ALA A 398 -4.32 5.62 10.00
C ALA A 398 -3.51 6.79 9.43
N MET A 399 -3.26 6.80 8.11
CA MET A 399 -2.57 7.87 7.40
C MET A 399 -3.51 9.01 6.98
N VAL A 400 -4.80 8.72 6.83
CA VAL A 400 -5.84 9.72 6.50
C VAL A 400 -6.19 10.59 7.71
N PHE A 401 -6.38 9.99 8.88
CA PHE A 401 -6.87 10.68 10.07
C PHE A 401 -5.74 11.12 11.03
N GLN A 402 -4.66 11.70 10.49
CA GLN A 402 -3.51 12.12 11.29
C GLN A 402 -3.91 13.05 12.45
N GLY A 403 -3.32 12.81 13.62
CA GLY A 403 -3.58 13.61 14.84
C GLY A 403 -4.93 13.35 15.52
N THR A 404 -5.71 12.38 15.05
CA THR A 404 -6.93 11.93 15.73
C THR A 404 -6.64 10.81 16.76
N GLU A 405 -7.65 10.48 17.56
CA GLU A 405 -7.58 9.32 18.47
C GLU A 405 -7.40 7.99 17.72
N ILE A 406 -8.05 7.83 16.56
CA ILE A 406 -7.91 6.66 15.70
C ILE A 406 -6.45 6.48 15.28
N ASN A 407 -5.83 7.56 14.77
CA ASN A 407 -4.42 7.56 14.41
C ASN A 407 -3.51 7.25 15.62
N ARG A 408 -3.79 7.81 16.80
CA ARG A 408 -2.99 7.50 18.00
C ARG A 408 -3.05 6.02 18.35
N ARG A 409 -4.25 5.44 18.44
CA ARG A 409 -4.47 4.03 18.83
C ARG A 409 -3.79 3.05 17.89
N VAL A 410 -3.95 3.24 16.58
CA VAL A 410 -3.32 2.38 15.58
C VAL A 410 -1.80 2.48 15.63
N PHE A 411 -1.24 3.69 15.79
CA PHE A 411 0.21 3.84 15.88
C PHE A 411 0.77 3.27 17.18
N ASP A 412 0.01 3.32 18.28
CA ASP A 412 0.42 2.70 19.54
C ASP A 412 0.53 1.19 19.38
N THR A 413 -0.47 0.50 18.80
CA THR A 413 -0.40 -0.96 18.56
C THR A 413 0.64 -1.34 17.50
N TRP A 414 0.72 -0.57 16.41
CA TRP A 414 1.70 -0.80 15.34
C TRP A 414 3.14 -0.64 15.82
N SER A 415 3.44 0.40 16.58
CA SER A 415 4.79 0.61 17.12
C SER A 415 5.14 -0.38 18.24
N ASP A 416 4.19 -0.75 19.09
CA ASP A 416 4.36 -1.75 20.14
C ASP A 416 4.77 -3.10 19.54
N PHE A 417 4.07 -3.57 18.49
CA PHE A 417 4.47 -4.77 17.76
C PHE A 417 5.93 -4.70 17.27
N CYS A 418 6.30 -3.59 16.61
CA CYS A 418 7.66 -3.40 16.10
C CYS A 418 8.72 -3.47 17.22
N VAL A 419 8.44 -2.86 18.38
CA VAL A 419 9.34 -2.92 19.54
C VAL A 419 9.43 -4.34 20.08
N ARG A 420 8.30 -5.05 20.23
CA ARG A 420 8.29 -6.40 20.79
C ARG A 420 9.11 -7.38 19.96
N VAL A 421 8.90 -7.43 18.65
CA VAL A 421 9.65 -8.35 17.77
C VAL A 421 11.15 -8.05 17.75
N THR A 422 11.54 -6.77 17.84
CA THR A 422 12.97 -6.36 17.79
C THR A 422 13.68 -6.36 19.14
N THR A 423 12.95 -6.57 20.24
CA THR A 423 13.53 -6.68 21.59
C THR A 423 13.45 -8.09 22.15
N GLY A 424 13.03 -9.07 21.33
CA GLY A 424 12.88 -10.46 21.72
C GLY A 424 11.74 -10.70 22.71
N GLN A 425 10.80 -9.76 22.84
CA GLN A 425 9.60 -9.98 23.63
C GLN A 425 8.66 -10.93 22.88
N GLU A 426 7.96 -11.76 23.64
CA GLU A 426 7.01 -12.72 23.06
C GLU A 426 5.87 -11.98 22.34
N VAL A 427 5.61 -12.38 21.10
CA VAL A 427 4.46 -11.94 20.31
C VAL A 427 3.51 -13.14 20.20
N LYS A 428 2.22 -12.91 20.48
CA LYS A 428 1.21 -13.97 20.53
C LYS A 428 0.20 -13.78 19.41
N PRO A 429 -0.34 -14.86 18.84
CA PRO A 429 -1.46 -14.74 17.91
C PRO A 429 -2.61 -14.03 18.60
N HIS A 430 -3.13 -12.98 17.98
CA HIS A 430 -4.22 -12.18 18.52
C HIS A 430 -5.00 -11.53 17.39
N GLY A 431 -6.33 -11.52 17.49
CA GLY A 431 -7.19 -10.86 16.52
C GLY A 431 -8.21 -10.00 17.22
N VAL A 432 -8.39 -8.77 16.73
CA VAL A 432 -9.45 -7.87 17.22
C VAL A 432 -10.25 -7.21 16.11
N TRP A 433 -11.53 -7.06 16.37
CA TRP A 433 -12.43 -6.13 15.70
C TRP A 433 -12.65 -4.92 16.60
N VAL A 434 -12.46 -3.71 16.06
CA VAL A 434 -12.62 -2.46 16.78
C VAL A 434 -13.90 -1.77 16.32
N GLU A 435 -14.86 -1.62 17.21
CA GLU A 435 -16.15 -1.01 16.90
C GLU A 435 -16.06 0.48 16.61
N ALA A 436 -16.88 0.94 15.66
CA ALA A 436 -16.95 2.35 15.33
C ALA A 436 -17.53 3.15 16.50
N LYS A 437 -17.01 4.37 16.71
CA LYS A 437 -17.39 5.33 17.77
C LYS A 437 -17.01 4.90 19.19
N THR A 438 -17.28 3.66 19.62
CA THR A 438 -17.01 3.18 20.99
C THR A 438 -15.56 2.73 21.17
N TRP A 439 -14.93 2.26 20.09
CA TRP A 439 -13.61 1.62 20.11
C TRP A 439 -13.55 0.37 21.00
N GLU A 440 -14.71 -0.26 21.25
CA GLU A 440 -14.77 -1.54 21.93
C GLU A 440 -14.01 -2.57 21.08
N ARG A 441 -13.10 -3.31 21.72
CA ARG A 441 -12.28 -4.34 21.07
C ARG A 441 -12.93 -5.70 21.32
N LYS A 442 -13.35 -6.35 20.25
CA LYS A 442 -13.93 -7.70 20.26
C LYS A 442 -12.91 -8.68 19.71
N GLU A 443 -12.60 -9.72 20.47
CA GLU A 443 -11.68 -10.75 20.01
C GLU A 443 -12.25 -11.49 18.80
N VAL A 444 -11.38 -11.79 17.84
CA VAL A 444 -11.71 -12.59 16.66
C VAL A 444 -10.63 -13.67 16.46
N ASP A 445 -11.05 -14.85 16.02
CA ASP A 445 -10.11 -15.91 15.64
C ASP A 445 -9.50 -15.59 14.27
N VAL A 446 -8.19 -15.33 14.25
CA VAL A 446 -7.44 -15.02 13.02
C VAL A 446 -7.54 -16.16 12.00
N LYS A 447 -7.55 -17.42 12.44
CA LYS A 447 -7.67 -18.59 11.54
C LYS A 447 -9.04 -18.64 10.85
N GLY A 448 -10.06 -18.08 11.50
CA GLY A 448 -11.45 -18.04 11.08
C GLY A 448 -11.88 -16.76 10.38
N LEU A 449 -10.98 -15.82 10.07
CA LEU A 449 -11.34 -14.54 9.42
C LEU A 449 -12.06 -14.73 8.08
N THR A 450 -11.76 -15.81 7.36
CA THR A 450 -12.46 -16.17 6.12
C THR A 450 -12.72 -17.67 6.07
N ALA A 451 -13.86 -18.05 5.51
CA ALA A 451 -14.19 -19.45 5.19
C ALA A 451 -13.81 -19.82 3.75
N MET A 452 -13.28 -18.89 2.95
CA MET A 452 -12.95 -19.12 1.55
C MET A 452 -11.76 -20.09 1.44
N PRO A 453 -11.89 -21.20 0.71
CA PRO A 453 -10.78 -22.13 0.49
C PRO A 453 -9.82 -21.60 -0.57
N ASP A 454 -8.56 -22.05 -0.53
CA ASP A 454 -7.49 -21.53 -1.39
C ASP A 454 -7.73 -21.78 -2.89
N ASP A 455 -8.36 -22.90 -3.24
CA ASP A 455 -8.73 -23.23 -4.62
C ASP A 455 -9.76 -22.25 -5.19
N GLU A 456 -10.74 -21.85 -4.38
CA GLU A 456 -11.73 -20.84 -4.75
C GLU A 456 -11.10 -19.46 -4.92
N VAL A 457 -10.20 -19.05 -4.02
CA VAL A 457 -9.42 -17.80 -4.15
C VAL A 457 -8.65 -17.79 -5.48
N LEU A 458 -7.86 -18.83 -5.75
CA LEU A 458 -7.06 -18.92 -6.97
C LEU A 458 -7.91 -18.99 -8.23
N ARG A 459 -9.07 -19.66 -8.18
CA ARG A 459 -10.04 -19.67 -9.28
C ARG A 459 -10.55 -18.27 -9.60
N GLN A 460 -11.02 -17.52 -8.59
CA GLN A 460 -11.48 -16.14 -8.77
C GLN A 460 -10.38 -15.23 -9.30
N MET A 461 -9.15 -15.36 -8.79
CA MET A 461 -8.00 -14.59 -9.27
C MET A 461 -7.70 -14.87 -10.75
N ARG A 462 -7.68 -16.14 -11.18
CA ARG A 462 -7.46 -16.52 -12.58
C ARG A 462 -8.56 -16.00 -13.50
N GLU A 463 -9.82 -16.21 -13.13
CA GLU A 463 -10.97 -15.72 -13.91
C GLU A 463 -10.91 -14.20 -14.08
N LYS A 464 -10.57 -13.48 -13.01
CA LYS A 464 -10.47 -12.03 -13.05
C LYS A 464 -9.27 -11.53 -13.85
N ARG A 465 -8.11 -12.18 -13.73
CA ARG A 465 -6.93 -11.91 -14.56
C ARG A 465 -7.28 -12.05 -16.04
N ASP A 466 -7.86 -13.18 -16.43
CA ASP A 466 -8.17 -13.49 -17.82
C ASP A 466 -9.22 -12.51 -18.39
N GLU A 467 -10.24 -12.16 -17.60
CA GLU A 467 -11.19 -11.10 -17.94
C GLU A 467 -10.48 -9.76 -18.19
N ARG A 468 -9.58 -9.35 -17.28
CA ARG A 468 -8.84 -8.08 -17.38
C ARG A 468 -7.89 -8.05 -18.57
N ILE A 469 -7.19 -9.16 -18.86
CA ILE A 469 -6.35 -9.28 -20.06
C ILE A 469 -7.21 -9.10 -21.31
N ARG A 470 -8.29 -9.87 -21.45
CA ARG A 470 -9.18 -9.80 -22.62
C ARG A 470 -9.74 -8.40 -22.83
N VAL A 471 -10.32 -7.79 -21.79
CA VAL A 471 -10.91 -6.45 -21.88
C VAL A 471 -9.84 -5.39 -22.14
N GLY A 472 -8.67 -5.52 -21.52
CA GLY A 472 -7.54 -4.63 -21.71
C GLY A 472 -6.98 -4.68 -23.14
N GLU A 473 -6.82 -5.86 -23.73
CA GLU A 473 -6.35 -6.03 -25.11
C GLU A 473 -7.36 -5.48 -26.13
N GLU A 474 -8.67 -5.72 -25.93
CA GLU A 474 -9.72 -5.11 -26.74
C GLU A 474 -9.65 -3.58 -26.70
N TYR A 475 -9.36 -3.02 -25.53
CA TYR A 475 -9.18 -1.59 -25.35
C TYR A 475 -7.93 -1.07 -26.07
N LEU A 476 -6.77 -1.72 -25.87
CA LEU A 476 -5.51 -1.34 -26.51
C LEU A 476 -5.60 -1.40 -28.05
N LYS A 477 -6.34 -2.39 -28.57
CA LYS A 477 -6.65 -2.48 -30.00
C LYS A 477 -7.47 -1.30 -30.49
N LYS A 478 -8.55 -0.94 -29.80
CA LYS A 478 -9.36 0.25 -30.13
C LYS A 478 -8.55 1.54 -30.05
N LEU A 479 -7.66 1.68 -29.08
CA LEU A 479 -6.77 2.83 -28.99
C LEU A 479 -5.86 2.94 -30.23
N ALA A 480 -5.32 1.81 -30.69
CA ALA A 480 -4.48 1.77 -31.88
C ALA A 480 -5.25 2.10 -33.16
N GLU A 481 -6.51 1.67 -33.27
CA GLU A 481 -7.37 1.85 -34.45
C GLU A 481 -8.02 3.24 -34.52
N GLU A 482 -8.52 3.76 -33.40
CA GLU A 482 -9.40 4.94 -33.37
C GLU A 482 -8.75 6.20 -32.78
N GLY A 483 -7.57 6.05 -32.19
CA GLY A 483 -6.89 7.11 -31.45
C GLY A 483 -7.53 7.37 -30.09
N VAL A 484 -6.70 7.76 -29.12
CA VAL A 484 -7.13 7.74 -27.71
C VAL A 484 -8.28 8.70 -27.39
N GLY A 485 -8.30 9.88 -28.03
CA GLY A 485 -9.33 10.88 -27.80
C GLY A 485 -10.74 10.40 -28.13
N LYS A 486 -10.89 9.56 -29.17
CA LYS A 486 -12.19 9.03 -29.61
C LYS A 486 -12.68 7.92 -28.67
N VAL A 487 -11.80 6.99 -28.30
CA VAL A 487 -12.12 5.89 -27.37
C VAL A 487 -12.50 6.41 -25.98
N GLN A 488 -11.81 7.46 -25.50
CA GLN A 488 -12.13 8.09 -24.21
C GLN A 488 -13.46 8.86 -24.23
N ALA A 489 -13.75 9.59 -25.31
CA ALA A 489 -15.01 10.31 -25.47
C ALA A 489 -16.21 9.34 -25.52
N ASP A 490 -16.09 8.22 -26.21
CA ASP A 490 -17.14 7.20 -26.30
C ASP A 490 -17.35 6.45 -24.99
N HIS A 491 -16.28 6.25 -24.20
CA HIS A 491 -16.41 5.66 -22.87
C HIS A 491 -17.04 6.61 -21.85
N ALA A 492 -16.65 7.89 -21.85
CA ALA A 492 -17.24 8.91 -20.99
C ALA A 492 -18.76 9.04 -21.22
N LYS A 493 -19.20 8.99 -22.47
CA LYS A 493 -20.64 8.97 -22.83
C LYS A 493 -21.37 7.72 -22.30
N LYS A 494 -20.74 6.54 -22.38
CA LYS A 494 -21.33 5.29 -21.82
C LYS A 494 -21.34 5.27 -20.29
N GLY A 495 -20.34 5.88 -19.64
CA GLY A 495 -20.27 6.02 -18.18
C GLY A 495 -21.35 6.96 -17.64
N GLN A 496 -21.56 8.10 -18.29
CA GLN A 496 -22.66 9.03 -17.98
C GLN A 496 -24.04 8.36 -18.14
N ALA A 497 -24.24 7.61 -19.22
CA ALA A 497 -25.49 6.87 -19.44
C ALA A 497 -25.76 5.81 -18.35
N LYS A 498 -24.74 5.09 -17.87
CA LYS A 498 -24.89 4.12 -16.76
C LYS A 498 -25.14 4.78 -15.41
N HIS A 499 -24.49 5.91 -15.12
CA HIS A 499 -24.75 6.67 -13.90
C HIS A 499 -26.15 7.30 -13.89
N GLU A 500 -26.66 7.78 -15.03
CA GLU A 500 -28.05 8.26 -15.13
C GLU A 500 -29.08 7.14 -14.93
N VAL A 501 -28.81 5.94 -15.44
CA VAL A 501 -29.69 4.77 -15.22
C VAL A 501 -29.69 4.36 -13.74
N HIS A 502 -28.52 4.28 -13.11
CA HIS A 502 -28.42 3.89 -11.70
C HIS A 502 -28.98 4.96 -10.75
N ALA A 503 -28.77 6.24 -11.05
CA ALA A 503 -29.37 7.35 -10.32
C ALA A 503 -30.91 7.34 -10.43
N LYS A 504 -31.47 7.02 -11.61
CA LYS A 504 -32.92 6.86 -11.81
C LYS A 504 -33.48 5.66 -11.06
N GLU A 505 -32.74 4.55 -10.96
CA GLU A 505 -33.14 3.38 -10.17
C GLU A 505 -33.12 3.66 -8.66
N GLU A 506 -32.14 4.41 -8.16
CA GLU A 506 -32.10 4.85 -6.75
C GLU A 506 -33.20 5.88 -6.44
N GLU A 507 -33.46 6.82 -7.36
CA GLU A 507 -34.54 7.79 -7.23
C GLU A 507 -35.92 7.12 -7.26
N ALA A 508 -36.10 6.07 -8.08
CA ALA A 508 -37.30 5.24 -8.08
C ALA A 508 -37.47 4.43 -6.77
N LYS A 509 -36.39 3.92 -6.19
CA LYS A 509 -36.42 3.23 -4.87
C LYS A 509 -36.70 4.19 -3.72
N ALA A 510 -36.17 5.41 -3.77
CA ALA A 510 -36.44 6.46 -2.79
C ALA A 510 -37.90 6.95 -2.87
N ASN A 511 -38.42 7.15 -4.08
CA ASN A 511 -39.83 7.54 -4.30
C ASN A 511 -40.81 6.41 -3.97
N GLY A 512 -40.43 5.13 -4.16
CA GLY A 512 -41.23 3.98 -3.73
C GLY A 512 -41.38 3.89 -2.21
N LYS A 513 -40.30 4.14 -1.45
CA LYS A 513 -40.35 4.19 0.03
C LYS A 513 -41.15 5.38 0.56
N ALA A 514 -41.11 6.53 -0.13
CA ALA A 514 -41.93 7.70 0.22
C ALA A 514 -43.44 7.49 -0.05
N GLY A 515 -43.79 6.68 -1.05
CA GLY A 515 -45.18 6.32 -1.36
C GLY A 515 -45.83 5.35 -0.36
N GLU A 516 -45.05 4.44 0.24
CA GLU A 516 -45.54 3.53 1.28
C GLU A 516 -45.69 4.20 2.65
N THR A 517 -44.91 5.24 2.93
CA THR A 517 -45.00 6.05 4.17
C THR A 517 -46.12 7.09 4.15
N ALA A 518 -46.78 7.29 3.01
CA ALA A 518 -47.96 8.15 2.86
C ALA A 518 -49.29 7.36 2.87
N LYS A 519 -49.25 6.03 3.04
CA LYS A 519 -50.43 5.14 3.08
C LYS A 519 -50.60 4.35 4.39
N LEU A 520 -49.83 4.70 5.42
CA LEU A 520 -50.04 4.33 6.82
C LEU A 520 -50.22 5.64 7.60
#